data_AF-A0A972XJB7-F1
#
_entry.id   AF-A0A972XJB7-F1
#
_cell.length_a   1.000
_cell.length_b   1.000
_cell.length_c   1.000
_cell.angle_alpha   90.00
_cell.angle_beta   90.00
_cell.angle_gamma   90.00
#
_symmetry.space_group_name_H-M   'P 1'
#
loop_
_entity.id
_entity.type
_entity.pdbx_description
1 polymer ?
#
loop_
_entity_poly.entity_id
_entity_poly.type
_entity_poly.pdbx_seq_one_letter_code
_entity_poly.pdbx_strand_id
1 'polypeptide(L)'
;MTKFSGRAKRSEFWYWILFVAILEIVAYVLGGLLGRNDNAFVGLIFNLIALVLILGTLAIGCRRLHDTGKTGWLQVLLIIPCVGHIILIILWLPASRAGDNQYGPAA
;
A
#
# COMPACT_ATOMS: atom_id res chain seq x y z
N MET A 1 -12.60 4.40 0.84
CA MET A 1 -11.13 4.31 0.99
C MET A 1 -10.63 3.16 1.88
N THR A 2 -11.50 2.38 2.56
CA THR A 2 -11.09 1.26 3.44
C THR A 2 -11.78 -0.07 3.12
N LYS A 3 -12.34 -0.22 1.92
CA LYS A 3 -12.94 -1.50 1.53
C LYS A 3 -11.81 -2.49 1.21
N PHE A 4 -11.67 -3.51 2.05
CA PHE A 4 -10.79 -4.66 1.82
C PHE A 4 -11.39 -5.68 0.84
N SER A 5 -12.66 -5.52 0.47
CA SER A 5 -13.36 -6.35 -0.49
C SER A 5 -13.23 -5.81 -1.92
N GLY A 6 -13.38 -6.71 -2.89
CA GLY A 6 -13.29 -6.42 -4.31
C GLY A 6 -11.90 -6.57 -4.89
N ARG A 7 -11.75 -6.10 -6.13
CA ARG A 7 -10.54 -6.19 -6.95
C ARG A 7 -10.07 -4.79 -7.35
N ALA A 8 -8.77 -4.61 -7.53
CA ALA A 8 -8.18 -3.35 -7.96
C ALA A 8 -7.45 -3.54 -9.28
N LYS A 9 -7.64 -2.61 -10.21
CA LYS A 9 -6.88 -2.58 -11.48
C LYS A 9 -5.40 -2.37 -11.18
N ARG A 10 -4.53 -2.89 -12.05
CA ARG A 10 -3.08 -2.65 -11.97
C ARG A 10 -2.73 -1.16 -11.88
N SER A 11 -3.37 -0.32 -12.69
CA SER A 11 -3.13 1.12 -12.71
C SER A 11 -3.51 1.77 -11.37
N GLU A 12 -4.69 1.47 -10.83
CA GLU A 12 -5.14 1.97 -9.52
C GLU A 12 -4.14 1.64 -8.41
N PHE A 13 -3.64 0.40 -8.40
CA PHE A 13 -2.63 -0.04 -7.45
C PHE A 13 -1.32 0.75 -7.59
N TRP A 14 -0.76 0.85 -8.80
CA TRP A 14 0.52 1.52 -9.01
C TRP A 14 0.44 3.04 -8.80
N TYR A 15 -0.69 3.68 -9.13
CA TYR A 15 -0.89 5.09 -8.83
C TYR A 15 -0.98 5.36 -7.33
N TRP A 16 -1.60 4.47 -6.55
CA TRP A 16 -1.59 4.57 -5.09
C TRP A 16 -0.16 4.45 -4.53
N ILE A 17 0.60 3.45 -4.98
CA ILE A 17 2.00 3.27 -4.55
C ILE A 17 2.84 4.50 -4.91
N LEU A 18 2.68 5.04 -6.12
CA LEU A 18 3.36 6.26 -6.55
C LEU A 18 2.98 7.46 -5.67
N PHE A 19 1.69 7.63 -5.38
CA PHE A 19 1.20 8.69 -4.50
C PHE A 19 1.82 8.61 -3.10
N VAL A 20 1.85 7.43 -2.48
CA VAL A 20 2.47 7.20 -1.17
C VAL A 20 3.98 7.49 -1.24
N ALA A 21 4.68 7.00 -2.27
CA ALA A 21 6.10 7.25 -2.44
C ALA A 21 6.44 8.74 -2.56
N ILE A 22 5.63 9.51 -3.30
CA ILE A 22 5.81 10.97 -3.40
C ILE A 22 5.62 11.63 -2.04
N LEU A 23 4.59 11.25 -1.27
CA LEU A 23 4.36 11.81 0.06
C LEU A 23 5.50 11.49 1.02
N GLU A 24 6.06 10.28 0.97
CA GLU A 24 7.21 9.90 1.79
C GLU A 24 8.47 10.71 1.44
N ILE A 25 8.75 10.89 0.14
CA ILE A 25 9.87 11.71 -0.32
C ILE A 25 9.70 13.16 0.14
N VAL A 26 8.51 13.74 -0.04
CA VAL A 26 8.22 15.11 0.40
C VAL A 26 8.37 15.25 1.92
N ALA A 27 7.83 14.30 2.69
CA ALA A 27 7.96 14.29 4.15
C ALA A 27 9.42 14.20 4.60
N TYR A 28 10.23 13.36 3.94
CA TYR A 28 11.66 13.22 4.23
C TYR A 28 12.44 14.51 3.94
N VAL A 29 12.22 15.13 2.77
CA VAL A 29 12.87 16.39 2.38
C VAL A 29 12.47 17.52 3.34
N LEU A 30 11.18 17.68 3.62
CA LEU A 30 10.69 18.71 4.55
C LEU A 30 11.25 18.50 5.97
N GLY A 31 11.32 17.25 6.45
CA GLY A 31 11.91 16.92 7.74
C GLY A 31 13.41 17.24 7.82
N GLY A 32 14.15 17.07 6.71
CA GLY A 32 15.57 17.44 6.63
C GLY A 32 15.79 18.96 6.54
N LEU A 33 14.97 19.67 5.77
CA LEU A 33 15.11 21.12 5.55
C LEU A 33 14.64 21.97 6.74
N LEU A 34 13.54 21.57 7.40
CA LEU A 34 12.99 22.30 8.54
C LEU A 34 13.70 21.97 9.87
N GLY A 35 14.65 21.04 9.84
CA GLY A 35 15.20 20.40 11.02
C GLY A 35 14.18 19.46 11.67
N ARG A 36 14.68 18.40 12.33
CA ARG A 36 13.81 17.53 13.13
C ARG A 36 13.28 18.37 14.29
N ASN A 37 12.01 18.75 14.20
CA ASN A 37 11.35 19.50 15.26
C ASN A 37 11.01 18.49 16.37
N ASP A 38 11.68 18.58 17.53
CA ASP A 38 11.42 17.73 18.70
C ASP A 38 10.05 18.02 19.37
N ASN A 39 9.21 18.81 18.71
CA ASN A 39 7.85 19.05 19.11
C ASN A 39 7.01 17.77 18.98
N ALA A 40 6.68 17.18 20.14
CA ALA A 40 5.89 15.96 20.24
C ALA A 40 4.53 16.04 19.51
N PHE A 41 3.90 17.22 19.44
CA PHE A 41 2.63 17.40 18.73
C PHE A 41 2.78 17.26 17.22
N VAL A 42 3.86 17.83 16.66
CA VAL A 42 4.18 17.69 15.23
C VAL A 42 4.48 16.23 14.90
N GLY A 43 5.30 15.57 15.74
CA GLY A 43 5.59 14.14 15.58
C GLY A 43 4.34 13.25 15.62
N LEU A 44 3.38 13.54 16.51
CA LEU A 44 2.12 12.82 16.59
C LEU A 44 1.31 12.94 15.28
N ILE A 45 1.21 14.14 14.70
CA ILE A 45 0.49 14.35 13.44
C ILE A 45 1.11 13.53 12.30
N PHE A 46 2.45 13.54 12.16
CA PHE A 46 3.13 12.74 11.15
C PHE A 46 2.85 11.24 11.33
N ASN A 47 2.88 10.74 12.56
CA ASN A 47 2.57 9.33 12.85
C ASN A 47 1.12 8.96 12.51
N LEU A 48 0.15 9.84 12.78
CA LEU A 48 -1.25 9.60 12.44
C LEU A 48 -1.46 9.57 10.92
N ILE A 49 -0.82 10.48 10.19
CA ILE A 49 -0.85 10.49 8.72
C ILE A 49 -0.25 9.19 8.18
N ALA A 50 0.92 8.78 8.69
CA ALA A 50 1.57 7.53 8.30
C ALA A 50 0.65 6.33 8.53
N LEU A 51 -0.06 6.28 9.67
CA LEU A 51 -1.01 5.20 9.96
C LEU A 51 -2.14 5.13 8.93
N VAL A 52 -2.71 6.27 8.53
CA VAL A 52 -3.76 6.32 7.49
C VAL A 52 -3.22 5.81 6.14
N LEU A 53 -2.00 6.21 5.77
CA LEU A 53 -1.36 5.76 4.52
C LEU A 53 -1.07 4.25 4.54
N ILE A 54 -0.64 3.71 5.67
CA ILE A 54 -0.43 2.27 5.87
C ILE A 54 -1.75 1.51 5.68
N LEU A 55 -2.83 1.94 6.32
CA LEU A 55 -4.13 1.30 6.19
C LEU A 55 -4.66 1.33 4.75
N GLY A 56 -4.49 2.45 4.04
CA GLY A 56 -4.87 2.54 2.63
C GLY A 56 -4.04 1.61 1.73
N THR A 57 -2.74 1.51 2.00
CA THR A 57 -1.82 0.61 1.29
C THR A 57 -2.18 -0.86 1.51
N LEU A 58 -2.50 -1.23 2.75
CA LEU A 58 -2.98 -2.58 3.06
C LEU A 58 -4.31 -2.88 2.36
N ALA A 59 -5.24 -1.93 2.32
CA ALA A 59 -6.53 -2.10 1.66
C ALA A 59 -6.39 -2.31 0.15
N ILE A 60 -5.56 -1.52 -0.54
CA ILE A 60 -5.36 -1.71 -1.98
C ILE A 60 -4.50 -2.94 -2.30
N GLY A 61 -3.49 -3.25 -1.48
CA GLY A 61 -2.70 -4.46 -1.61
C GLY A 61 -3.56 -5.73 -1.50
N CYS A 62 -4.59 -5.69 -0.64
CA CYS A 62 -5.54 -6.79 -0.45
C CYS A 62 -6.35 -7.01 -1.72
N ARG A 63 -6.95 -5.93 -2.25
CA ARG A 63 -7.70 -5.93 -3.52
C ARG A 63 -6.83 -6.35 -4.70
N ARG A 64 -5.54 -6.00 -4.68
CA ARG A 64 -4.59 -6.40 -5.73
C ARG A 64 -4.27 -7.89 -5.69
N LEU A 65 -4.08 -8.46 -4.51
CA LEU A 65 -3.90 -9.90 -4.35
C LEU A 65 -5.16 -10.67 -4.73
N HIS A 66 -6.34 -10.17 -4.33
CA HIS A 66 -7.63 -10.72 -4.74
C HIS A 66 -7.81 -10.73 -6.25
N ASP A 67 -7.32 -9.72 -6.96
CA ASP A 67 -7.39 -9.64 -8.42
C ASP A 67 -6.58 -10.76 -9.12
N THR A 68 -5.54 -11.27 -8.46
CA THR A 68 -4.78 -12.46 -8.92
C THR A 68 -5.33 -13.79 -8.37
N GLY A 69 -6.44 -13.76 -7.62
CA GLY A 69 -7.04 -14.93 -6.97
C GLY A 69 -6.29 -15.40 -5.71
N LYS A 70 -5.39 -14.59 -5.16
CA LYS A 70 -4.63 -14.89 -3.94
C LYS A 70 -5.30 -14.27 -2.72
N THR A 71 -4.97 -14.75 -1.52
CA THR A 71 -5.51 -14.21 -0.27
C THR A 71 -4.83 -12.90 0.11
N GLY A 72 -5.59 -11.93 0.62
CA GLY A 72 -5.03 -10.67 1.12
C GLY A 72 -4.05 -10.82 2.29
N TRP A 73 -4.12 -11.93 3.01
CA TRP A 73 -3.22 -12.30 4.11
C TRP A 73 -1.76 -12.46 3.69
N LEU A 74 -1.45 -12.63 2.40
CA LEU A 74 -0.05 -12.67 1.94
C LEU A 74 0.70 -11.37 2.25
N GLN A 75 0.01 -10.27 2.54
CA GLN A 75 0.63 -9.02 3.00
C GLN A 75 1.33 -9.12 4.36
N VAL A 76 1.08 -10.17 5.15
CA VAL A 76 1.85 -10.45 6.38
C VAL A 76 3.34 -10.60 6.08
N LEU A 77 3.71 -10.95 4.84
CA LEU A 77 5.11 -10.96 4.39
C LEU A 77 5.81 -9.60 4.57
N LEU A 78 5.10 -8.48 4.64
CA LEU A 78 5.70 -7.16 4.93
C LEU A 78 6.46 -7.12 6.27
N ILE A 79 6.14 -8.01 7.22
CA ILE A 79 6.86 -8.13 8.49
C ILE A 79 8.30 -8.61 8.27
N ILE A 80 8.56 -9.35 7.19
CA ILE A 80 9.90 -9.82 6.83
C ILE A 80 10.60 -8.69 6.04
N PRO A 81 11.62 -8.03 6.62
CA PRO A 81 12.30 -6.94 5.95
C PRO A 81 12.99 -7.45 4.68
N CYS A 82 13.02 -6.59 3.65
CA CYS A 82 13.62 -6.86 2.33
C CYS A 82 12.95 -8.01 1.56
N VAL A 83 13.13 -9.26 2.00
CA VAL A 83 12.66 -10.47 1.29
C VAL A 83 11.15 -10.48 1.13
N GLY A 84 10.41 -10.16 2.18
CA GLY A 84 8.95 -10.14 2.13
C GLY A 84 8.39 -9.06 1.20
N HIS A 85 9.07 -7.91 1.14
CA HIS A 85 8.73 -6.83 0.22
C HIS A 85 8.97 -7.24 -1.24
N ILE A 86 10.11 -7.88 -1.54
CA ILE A 86 10.41 -8.40 -2.88
C ILE A 86 9.36 -9.41 -3.32
N ILE A 87 9.02 -10.38 -2.46
CA ILE A 87 8.00 -11.39 -2.77
C ILE A 87 6.65 -10.73 -3.07
N LEU A 88 6.23 -9.74 -2.27
CA LEU A 88 4.97 -9.04 -2.49
C LEU A 88 4.95 -8.23 -3.78
N ILE A 89 6.05 -7.55 -4.13
CA ILE A 89 6.18 -6.88 -5.42
C ILE A 89 5.99 -7.90 -6.55
N ILE A 90 6.64 -9.06 -6.46
CA ILE A 90 6.48 -10.14 -7.45
C ILE A 90 5.02 -10.61 -7.52
N LEU A 91 4.31 -10.69 -6.40
CA LEU A 91 2.90 -11.08 -6.36
C LEU A 91 1.95 -9.99 -6.87
N TRP A 92 2.36 -8.72 -6.86
CA TRP A 92 1.59 -7.59 -7.38
C TRP A 92 1.83 -7.31 -8.86
N LEU A 93 2.86 -7.90 -9.47
CA LEU A 93 3.17 -7.76 -10.89
C LEU A 93 2.24 -8.50 -11.88
N PRO A 94 1.67 -9.70 -11.64
CA PRO A 94 0.94 -10.51 -12.64
C PRO A 94 -0.30 -9.83 -13.24
N ALA A 95 -0.80 -10.27 -14.40
CA ALA A 95 -1.98 -9.61 -15.00
C ALA A 95 -3.23 -9.86 -14.13
N SER A 96 -4.20 -8.96 -14.19
CA SER A 96 -5.53 -9.22 -13.63
C SER A 96 -6.07 -10.51 -14.24
N ARG A 97 -6.60 -11.42 -13.40
CA ARG A 97 -7.11 -12.69 -13.92
C ARG A 97 -8.34 -12.42 -14.80
N ALA A 98 -8.34 -12.97 -16.01
CA ALA A 98 -9.46 -12.85 -16.93
C ALA A 98 -10.69 -13.58 -16.36
N GLY A 99 -11.85 -12.92 -16.43
CA GLY A 99 -13.11 -13.43 -15.89
C GLY A 99 -13.31 -13.17 -14.40
N ASP A 100 -14.44 -13.65 -13.90
CA ASP A 100 -14.86 -13.49 -12.52
C ASP A 100 -14.05 -14.42 -11.60
N ASN A 101 -13.80 -13.97 -10.37
CA ASN A 101 -13.17 -14.79 -9.36
C ASN A 101 -13.96 -14.74 -8.05
N GLN A 102 -13.53 -15.52 -7.05
CA GLN A 102 -14.20 -15.60 -5.74
C GLN A 102 -14.29 -14.27 -4.97
N TYR A 103 -13.60 -13.22 -5.43
CA TYR A 103 -13.59 -11.88 -4.84
C TYR A 103 -14.38 -10.85 -5.66
N GLY A 104 -14.99 -11.26 -6.77
CA GLY A 104 -15.88 -10.43 -7.58
C GLY A 104 -15.56 -10.42 -9.08
N PRO A 105 -16.34 -9.63 -9.86
CA PRO A 105 -16.17 -9.49 -11.30
C PRO A 105 -14.83 -8.85 -11.65
N ALA A 106 -14.34 -9.06 -12.87
CA ALA A 106 -13.09 -8.46 -13.34
C ALA A 106 -13.06 -6.94 -13.12
N ALA A 107 -11.96 -6.44 -12.53
CA ALA A 107 -11.77 -5.03 -12.20
C ALA A 107 -11.60 -4.18 -13.45
#